data_AF-A0A915L923-F1
#
_entry.id   AF-A0A915L923-F1
#
_cell.length_a   1.000
_cell.length_b   1.000
_cell.length_c   1.000
_cell.angle_alpha   90.00
_cell.angle_beta   90.00
_cell.angle_gamma   90.00
#
_symmetry.space_group_name_H-M   'P 1'
#
loop_
_entity.id
_entity.type
_entity.pdbx_description
1 polymer ?
#
loop_
_entity_poly.entity_id
_entity_poly.type
_entity_poly.pdbx_seq_one_letter_code
_entity_poly.pdbx_strand_id
1 'polypeptide(L)'
;MKTITFQHLDVRKTSEQHSKLHDKDQTGLNLTLNNYITALYDGMMLYATAVNESMRDKADIRNGSQITKRMWNRTFKGMYGDITMNAHGDRLNTYSLYDYDPRFDEFRNQKQL
;
A
#
# COMPACT_ATOMS: atom_id res chain seq x y z
N MET A 1 -24.30 9.89 16.95
CA MET A 1 -23.68 9.35 15.73
C MET A 1 -22.19 9.20 16.01
N LYS A 2 -21.66 7.96 16.08
CA LYS A 2 -20.24 7.70 16.38
C LYS A 2 -19.46 7.64 15.07
N THR A 3 -18.55 8.58 14.88
CA THR A 3 -17.59 8.59 13.76
C THR A 3 -16.42 7.67 14.14
N ILE A 4 -16.13 6.65 13.32
CA ILE A 4 -14.92 5.85 13.50
C ILE A 4 -13.79 6.56 12.76
N THR A 5 -12.85 7.11 13.52
CA THR A 5 -11.68 7.83 13.01
C THR A 5 -10.49 6.89 13.06
N PHE A 6 -9.95 6.50 11.90
CA PHE A 6 -8.70 5.75 11.82
C PHE A 6 -7.55 6.77 11.73
N GLN A 7 -6.64 6.74 12.71
CA GLN A 7 -5.44 7.57 12.66
C GLN A 7 -4.52 7.05 11.55
N HIS A 8 -4.13 7.93 10.62
CA HIS A 8 -3.05 7.65 9.68
C HIS A 8 -1.72 7.67 10.43
N LEU A 9 -0.97 6.56 10.36
CA LEU A 9 0.44 6.56 10.72
C LEU A 9 1.19 7.46 9.72
N ASP A 10 1.93 8.44 10.22
CA ASP A 10 2.62 9.42 9.38
C ASP A 10 3.88 8.79 8.74
N VAL A 11 3.69 8.28 7.52
CA VAL A 11 4.69 7.50 6.78
C VAL A 11 5.93 8.31 6.43
N ARG A 12 5.92 9.65 6.48
CA ARG A 12 7.14 10.45 6.19
C ARG A 12 8.25 10.17 7.20
N LYS A 13 7.89 9.93 8.46
CA LYS A 13 8.83 9.45 9.48
C LYS A 13 9.27 8.00 9.22
N THR A 14 8.42 7.18 8.60
CA THR A 14 8.69 5.77 8.26
C THR A 14 9.51 5.60 6.98
N SER A 15 9.36 6.49 5.99
CA SER A 15 10.11 6.47 4.72
C SER A 15 11.54 6.98 4.90
N GLU A 16 11.75 7.97 5.78
CA GLU A 16 13.09 8.39 6.19
C GLU A 16 13.83 7.24 6.92
N GLN A 17 13.11 6.43 7.69
CA GLN A 17 13.63 5.20 8.31
C GLN A 17 13.92 4.10 7.27
N HIS A 18 13.04 3.89 6.29
CA HIS A 18 13.23 2.90 5.21
C HIS A 18 14.38 3.25 4.26
N SER A 19 14.68 4.54 4.02
CA SER A 19 15.87 4.92 3.23
C SER A 19 17.20 4.63 3.96
N LYS A 20 17.16 4.58 5.30
CA LYS A 20 18.30 4.23 6.15
C LYS A 20 18.44 2.72 6.38
N LEU A 21 17.49 1.93 5.89
CA LEU A 21 17.52 0.46 5.97
C LEU A 21 18.21 -0.22 4.78
N HIS A 22 18.80 0.56 3.86
CA HIS A 22 19.67 0.01 2.81
C HIS A 22 21.14 -0.10 3.22
N ASP A 23 21.47 0.16 4.49
CA ASP A 23 22.77 -0.20 5.04
C ASP A 23 22.58 -0.60 6.51
N LYS A 24 22.82 -1.89 6.76
CA LYS A 24 22.86 -2.59 8.06
C LYS A 24 21.52 -3.07 8.63
N ASP A 25 21.29 -4.37 8.46
CA ASP A 25 20.60 -5.23 9.41
C ASP A 25 21.19 -5.02 10.83
N GLN A 26 20.59 -4.13 11.64
CA GLN A 26 21.01 -3.88 13.03
C GLN A 26 19.89 -4.04 14.06
N THR A 27 18.72 -4.50 13.66
CA THR A 27 17.73 -5.05 14.59
C THR A 27 17.53 -6.50 14.19
N GLY A 28 17.89 -7.46 15.05
CA GLY A 28 17.67 -8.91 14.83
C GLY A 28 16.21 -9.35 14.64
N LEU A 29 15.31 -8.42 14.30
CA LEU A 29 14.05 -8.66 13.62
C LEU A 29 14.17 -8.14 12.18
N ASN A 30 14.78 -8.95 11.31
CA ASN A 30 14.47 -8.87 9.88
C ASN A 30 13.04 -9.42 9.72
N LEU A 31 12.05 -8.59 10.06
CA LEU A 31 10.68 -8.85 9.62
C LEU A 31 10.67 -8.53 8.14
N THR A 32 11.10 -9.49 7.33
CA THR A 32 10.81 -9.53 5.91
C THR A 32 9.29 -9.50 5.81
N LEU A 33 8.71 -8.30 5.73
CA LEU A 33 7.27 -8.13 5.80
C LEU A 33 6.67 -8.76 4.56
N ASN A 34 5.88 -9.79 4.79
CA ASN A 34 5.33 -10.60 3.74
C ASN A 34 4.36 -9.76 2.90
N ASN A 35 4.61 -9.67 1.59
CA ASN A 35 3.81 -8.88 0.65
C ASN A 35 2.31 -9.21 0.75
N TYR A 36 1.94 -10.47 0.97
CA TYR A 36 0.54 -10.88 1.15
C TYR A 36 -0.12 -10.25 2.38
N ILE A 37 0.60 -10.16 3.50
CA ILE A 37 0.08 -9.55 4.73
C ILE A 37 -0.13 -8.05 4.52
N THR A 38 0.80 -7.40 3.83
CA THR A 38 0.72 -5.97 3.54
C THR A 38 -0.40 -5.66 2.54
N ALA A 39 -0.58 -6.49 1.51
CA ALA A 39 -1.67 -6.36 0.56
C ALA A 39 -3.04 -6.61 1.23
N LEU A 40 -3.12 -7.53 2.18
CA LEU A 40 -4.33 -7.76 2.96
C LEU A 40 -4.68 -6.53 3.82
N TYR A 41 -3.70 -5.95 4.51
CA TYR A 41 -3.88 -4.70 5.27
C TYR A 41 -4.40 -3.58 4.36
N ASP A 42 -3.75 -3.36 3.21
CA ASP A 42 -4.14 -2.33 2.25
C ASP A 42 -5.58 -2.55 1.74
N GLY A 43 -5.93 -3.80 1.42
CA GLY A 43 -7.28 -4.17 0.97
C GLY A 43 -8.35 -3.93 2.03
N MET A 44 -8.05 -4.24 3.30
CA MET A 44 -8.96 -3.97 4.42
C MET A 44 -9.17 -2.47 4.65
N MET A 45 -8.11 -1.67 4.54
CA MET A 45 -8.21 -0.21 4.66
C MET A 45 -9.08 0.37 3.54
N LEU A 46 -8.86 -0.07 2.30
CA LEU A 46 -9.68 0.34 1.15
C LEU A 46 -11.16 -0.04 1.34
N TYR A 47 -11.42 -1.27 1.79
CA TYR A 47 -12.78 -1.73 2.06
C TYR A 47 -13.46 -0.93 3.17
N ALA A 48 -12.78 -0.72 4.30
CA ALA A 48 -13.30 0.06 5.42
C ALA A 48 -13.64 1.50 5.00
N THR A 49 -12.79 2.12 4.18
CA THR A 49 -13.07 3.45 3.60
C THR A 49 -14.32 3.44 2.73
N ALA A 50 -14.45 2.48 1.80
CA ALA A 50 -15.61 2.38 0.92
C ALA A 50 -16.93 2.11 1.67
N VAL A 51 -16.89 1.28 2.72
CA VAL A 51 -18.04 1.03 3.61
C VAL A 51 -18.42 2.30 4.37
N ASN A 52 -17.43 3.03 4.90
CA ASN A 52 -17.65 4.28 5.62
C ASN A 52 -18.28 5.36 4.72
N GLU A 53 -17.82 5.49 3.49
CA GLU A 53 -18.45 6.35 2.47
C GLU A 53 -19.88 5.92 2.17
N SER A 54 -20.11 4.61 2.00
CA SER A 54 -21.46 4.06 1.76
C SER A 54 -22.43 4.37 2.90
N MET A 55 -21.97 4.28 4.16
CA MET A 55 -22.80 4.65 5.32
C MET A 55 -23.13 6.15 5.36
N ARG A 56 -22.18 7.01 5.00
CA ARG A 56 -22.40 8.47 4.93
C ARG A 56 -23.44 8.83 3.87
N ASP A 57 -23.41 8.13 2.75
CA ASP A 57 -24.35 8.31 1.64
C ASP A 57 -25.70 7.60 1.86
N LYS A 58 -25.91 6.99 3.05
CA LYS A 58 -27.08 6.16 3.38
C LYS A 58 -27.34 5.03 2.37
N ALA A 59 -26.28 4.54 1.72
CA ALA A 59 -26.36 3.38 0.84
C ALA A 59 -26.46 2.09 1.67
N ASP A 60 -27.01 1.04 1.06
CA ASP A 60 -27.08 -0.27 1.70
C ASP A 60 -25.68 -0.92 1.73
N ILE A 61 -25.11 -1.04 2.92
CA ILE A 61 -23.80 -1.69 3.14
C ILE A 61 -23.82 -3.20 2.91
N ARG A 62 -24.99 -3.82 2.70
CA ARG A 62 -25.10 -5.21 2.26
C ARG A 62 -24.94 -5.36 0.75
N ASN A 63 -25.03 -4.26 0.01
CA ASN A 63 -24.77 -4.26 -1.42
C ASN A 63 -23.26 -4.26 -1.70
N GLY A 64 -22.67 -5.46 -1.65
CA GLY A 64 -21.23 -5.65 -1.89
C GLY A 64 -20.78 -5.10 -3.25
N SER A 65 -21.60 -5.21 -4.30
CA SER A 65 -21.26 -4.69 -5.63
C SER A 65 -21.08 -3.16 -5.62
N GLN A 66 -21.95 -2.43 -4.91
CA GLN A 66 -21.79 -0.98 -4.78
C GLN A 66 -20.57 -0.59 -3.95
N ILE A 67 -20.27 -1.33 -2.88
CA ILE A 67 -19.05 -1.11 -2.08
C ILE A 67 -17.81 -1.35 -2.94
N THR A 68 -17.74 -2.47 -3.66
CA THR A 68 -16.60 -2.80 -4.53
C THR A 68 -16.42 -1.75 -5.62
N LYS A 69 -17.50 -1.24 -6.23
CA LYS A 69 -17.40 -0.13 -7.21
C LYS A 69 -16.80 1.15 -6.63
N ARG A 70 -17.04 1.45 -5.35
CA ARG A 70 -16.43 2.60 -4.65
C ARG A 70 -14.94 2.39 -4.32
N MET A 71 -14.46 1.15 -4.40
CA MET A 71 -13.04 0.83 -4.23
C MET A 71 -12.24 1.02 -5.53
N TRP A 72 -12.91 1.04 -6.69
CA TRP A 72 -12.26 1.13 -8.00
C TRP A 72 -11.89 2.58 -8.36
N ASN A 73 -10.97 2.72 -9.32
CA ASN A 73 -10.59 3.99 -9.95
C ASN A 73 -10.21 5.10 -8.94
N ARG A 74 -9.40 4.78 -7.94
CA ARG A 74 -8.99 5.73 -6.89
C ARG A 74 -7.60 5.45 -6.38
N THR A 75 -7.00 6.47 -5.80
CA THR A 75 -5.75 6.36 -5.05
C THR A 75 -6.02 6.52 -3.56
N PHE A 76 -5.38 5.70 -2.73
CA PHE A 76 -5.47 5.77 -1.27
C PHE A 76 -4.11 5.48 -0.63
N LYS A 77 -3.96 5.84 0.65
CA LYS A 77 -2.73 5.56 1.41
C LYS A 77 -2.76 4.11 1.92
N GLY A 78 -1.85 3.29 1.44
CA GLY A 78 -1.54 1.97 1.99
C GLY A 78 -0.35 2.01 2.96
N MET A 79 0.09 0.84 3.41
CA MET A 79 1.12 0.68 4.44
C MET A 79 2.47 1.32 4.04
N TYR A 80 2.86 1.19 2.77
CA TYR A 80 4.15 1.69 2.27
C TYR A 80 4.04 2.93 1.37
N GLY A 81 2.85 3.48 1.19
CA GLY A 81 2.67 4.62 0.31
C GLY A 81 1.35 4.57 -0.45
N ASP A 82 1.29 5.34 -1.52
CA ASP A 82 0.05 5.52 -2.27
C ASP A 82 -0.20 4.30 -3.17
N ILE A 83 -1.45 3.81 -3.15
CA ILE A 83 -1.91 2.67 -3.93
C ILE A 83 -3.00 3.16 -4.85
N THR A 84 -2.87 2.85 -6.13
CA THR A 84 -3.87 3.21 -7.14
C THR A 84 -4.60 1.97 -7.63
N MET A 85 -5.92 2.01 -7.54
CA MET A 85 -6.82 1.02 -8.13
C MET A 85 -7.26 1.52 -9.50
N ASN A 86 -7.17 0.67 -10.52
CA ASN A 86 -7.63 1.00 -11.87
C ASN A 86 -9.17 0.96 -11.96
N ALA A 87 -9.72 1.29 -13.14
CA ALA A 87 -11.16 1.31 -13.38
C ALA A 87 -11.84 -0.07 -13.33
N HIS A 88 -11.08 -1.16 -13.35
CA HIS A 88 -11.57 -2.54 -13.29
C HIS A 88 -11.41 -3.17 -11.90
N GLY A 89 -10.83 -2.42 -10.95
CA GLY A 89 -10.61 -2.90 -9.59
C GLY A 89 -9.28 -3.60 -9.33
N ASP A 90 -8.34 -3.54 -10.27
CA ASP A 90 -7.00 -4.07 -10.06
C ASP A 90 -6.07 -3.02 -9.45
N ARG A 91 -5.15 -3.48 -8.61
CA ARG A 91 -4.07 -2.65 -8.09
C ARG A 91 -3.03 -2.39 -9.18
N LEU A 92 -2.69 -1.13 -9.43
CA LEU A 92 -1.54 -0.76 -10.24
C LEU A 92 -0.26 -1.02 -9.45
N ASN A 93 0.56 -1.96 -9.91
CA ASN A 93 1.82 -2.32 -9.28
C ASN A 93 3.00 -1.72 -10.05
N THR A 94 4.00 -1.24 -9.31
CA THR A 94 5.28 -0.83 -9.88
C THR A 94 6.30 -1.95 -9.63
N TYR A 95 6.98 -2.37 -10.68
CA TYR A 95 8.05 -3.36 -10.61
C TYR A 95 9.38 -2.68 -10.89
N SER A 96 10.42 -3.13 -10.19
CA SER A 96 11.80 -2.70 -10.42
C SER A 96 12.57 -3.84 -11.05
N LEU A 97 13.26 -3.56 -12.15
CA LEU A 97 14.14 -4.52 -12.82
C LEU A 97 15.57 -4.26 -12.38
N TYR A 98 16.14 -5.27 -11.76
CA TYR A 98 17.53 -5.28 -11.34
C TYR A 98 18.34 -6.14 -12.30
N ASP A 99 19.52 -5.65 -12.65
CA ASP A 99 20.50 -6.34 -13.48
C ASP A 99 21.81 -6.50 -12.72
N TYR A 100 22.56 -7.56 -13.03
CA TYR A 100 23.81 -7.84 -12.34
C TYR A 100 24.93 -6.97 -12.91
N ASP A 101 25.60 -6.19 -12.03
CA ASP A 101 26.78 -5.41 -12.39
C ASP A 101 28.05 -6.11 -11.84
N PRO A 102 28.81 -6.83 -12.70
CA PRO A 102 29.98 -7.59 -12.26
C PRO A 102 31.13 -6.72 -11.74
N ARG A 103 31.12 -5.40 -11.98
CA ARG A 103 32.14 -4.48 -11.48
C ARG A 103 32.02 -4.24 -9.97
N PHE A 104 30.80 -4.37 -9.45
CA PHE A 104 30.46 -4.13 -8.06
C PHE A 104 29.95 -5.39 -7.37
N ASP A 105 29.85 -6.52 -8.09
CA ASP A 105 29.29 -7.80 -7.63
C ASP A 105 27.91 -7.65 -6.99
N GLU A 106 27.07 -6.79 -7.57
CA GLU A 106 25.74 -6.47 -7.03
C GLU A 106 24.69 -6.30 -8.12
N PHE A 107 23.42 -6.52 -7.74
CA PHE A 107 22.28 -6.26 -8.61
C PHE A 107 21.83 -4.80 -8.49
N ARG A 108 21.73 -4.08 -9.61
CA ARG A 108 21.38 -2.66 -9.68
C ARG A 108 20.16 -2.40 -10.55
N ASN A 109 19.38 -1.38 -10.22
CA ASN A 109 18.22 -0.97 -11.02
C ASN A 109 18.64 -0.43 -12.40
N GLN A 110 17.99 -0.87 -13.46
CA GLN A 110 18.31 -0.49 -14.85
C GLN A 110 17.92 0.95 -15.25
N LYS A 111 17.39 1.78 -14.34
CA LYS A 111 16.92 3.15 -14.66
C LYS A 111 17.71 4.23 -13.93
N GLN A 112 19.00 4.37 -14.24
CA GLN A 112 19.76 5.63 -14.13
C GLN A 112 20.86 5.63 -15.21
N LEU A 113 20.53 6.13 -16.41
CA LEU A 113 21.46 6.75 -17.35
C LEU A 113 20.99 8.19 -17.56
#